data_AF-A0A945CUV8-F1
#
_entry.id   AF-A0A945CUV8-F1
#
_cell.length_a   1.000
_cell.length_b   1.000
_cell.length_c   1.000
_cell.angle_alpha   90.00
_cell.angle_beta   90.00
_cell.angle_gamma   90.00
#
_symmetry.space_group_name_H-M   'P 1'
#
loop_
_entity.id
_entity.type
_entity.pdbx_description
1 polymer ?
#
loop_
_entity_poly.entity_id
_entity_poly.type
_entity_poly.pdbx_seq_one_letter_code
_entity_poly.pdbx_strand_id
1 'polypeptide(L)'
;MDDTLAFASVTELAALLRRRELSPVELTQLFLERIDAHDERLNAYIAITPERAIAAARAAETAIAGDHYLGPLHGIPIALKDLIDVAGLPTTGGSTLLSDNIPDTDATVARRMAAAGAALLGKTHMVEFAFGGVGINHHYGTPWNPWDPDDHRIPGGSSSGSGVAVAAGLAPIALGSDTGGSVRIPSSFCGLVGLKP
;
A
#
# COMPACT_ATOMS: atom_id res chain seq x y z
N MET A 1 17.91 9.12 -2.69
CA MET A 1 16.77 9.97 -2.29
C MET A 1 16.56 9.74 -0.79
N ASP A 2 16.16 10.77 -0.03
CA ASP A 2 16.22 10.79 1.44
C ASP A 2 15.22 9.81 2.09
N ASP A 3 15.69 8.91 2.98
CA ASP A 3 14.86 8.02 3.81
C ASP A 3 13.79 8.79 4.58
N THR A 4 14.05 10.06 4.88
CA THR A 4 13.09 10.97 5.54
C THR A 4 11.78 11.09 4.76
N LEU A 5 11.82 11.09 3.41
CA LEU A 5 10.61 11.17 2.60
C LEU A 5 9.75 9.91 2.69
N ALA A 6 10.38 8.74 2.86
CA ALA A 6 9.66 7.46 2.95
C ALA A 6 8.79 7.36 4.21
N PHE A 7 9.15 8.11 5.26
CA PHE A 7 8.44 8.15 6.55
C PHE A 7 7.71 9.48 6.81
N ALA A 8 7.73 10.41 5.86
CA ALA A 8 6.96 11.65 5.95
C ALA A 8 5.45 11.36 5.92
N SER A 9 4.66 12.17 6.64
CA SER A 9 3.21 12.04 6.63
C SER A 9 2.64 12.36 5.24
N VAL A 10 1.48 11.77 4.92
CA VAL A 10 0.74 12.08 3.69
C VAL A 10 0.51 13.59 3.54
N THR A 11 0.25 14.30 4.64
CA THR A 11 0.06 15.76 4.63
C THR A 11 1.32 16.54 4.27
N GLU A 12 2.49 16.10 4.72
CA GLU A 12 3.78 16.72 4.37
C GLU A 12 4.12 16.46 2.91
N LEU A 13 3.99 15.20 2.46
CA LEU A 13 4.19 14.82 1.06
C LEU A 13 3.26 15.61 0.13
N ALA A 14 1.96 15.67 0.47
CA ALA A 14 0.97 16.42 -0.30
C ALA A 14 1.32 17.91 -0.41
N ALA A 15 1.88 18.50 0.64
CA ALA A 15 2.32 19.90 0.62
C ALA A 15 3.51 20.10 -0.34
N LEU A 16 4.49 19.18 -0.33
CA LEU A 16 5.63 19.21 -1.26
C LEU A 16 5.18 19.05 -2.71
N LEU A 17 4.29 18.09 -2.99
CA LEU A 17 3.73 17.85 -4.33
C LEU A 17 2.97 19.09 -4.83
N ARG A 18 2.11 19.67 -3.99
CA ARG A 18 1.33 20.87 -4.33
C ARG A 18 2.23 22.07 -4.63
N ARG A 19 3.32 22.25 -3.89
CA ARG A 19 4.30 23.34 -4.11
C ARG A 19 5.27 23.04 -5.25
N ARG A 20 5.19 21.84 -5.86
CA ARG A 20 6.11 21.36 -6.90
C ARG A 20 7.57 21.29 -6.43
N GLU A 21 7.76 21.12 -5.13
CA GLU A 21 9.07 20.88 -4.51
C GLU A 21 9.50 19.41 -4.59
N LEU A 22 8.53 18.53 -4.89
CA LEU A 22 8.71 17.11 -5.14
C LEU A 22 7.76 16.70 -6.27
N SER A 23 8.24 15.92 -7.23
CA SER A 23 7.38 15.35 -8.26
C SER A 23 6.61 14.12 -7.74
N PRO A 24 5.33 13.92 -8.12
CA PRO A 24 4.64 12.65 -7.90
C PRO A 24 5.38 11.45 -8.50
N VAL A 25 6.06 11.64 -9.64
CA VAL A 25 6.84 10.59 -10.31
C VAL A 25 8.05 10.23 -9.46
N GLU A 26 8.81 11.23 -9.00
CA GLU A 26 9.96 11.05 -8.10
C GLU A 26 9.55 10.33 -6.81
N LEU A 27 8.44 10.76 -6.18
CA LEU A 27 7.93 10.11 -4.97
C LEU A 27 7.50 8.66 -5.22
N THR A 28 6.84 8.39 -6.35
CA THR A 28 6.42 7.03 -6.71
C THR A 28 7.63 6.14 -6.99
N GLN A 29 8.64 6.65 -7.70
CA GLN A 29 9.90 5.95 -7.95
C GLN A 29 10.61 5.61 -6.64
N LEU A 30 10.68 6.56 -5.70
CA LEU A 30 11.24 6.32 -4.37
C LEU A 30 10.60 5.11 -3.70
N PHE A 31 9.27 5.02 -3.66
CA PHE A 31 8.60 3.87 -3.01
C PHE A 31 8.80 2.56 -3.79
N LEU A 32 8.79 2.59 -5.13
CA LEU A 32 9.06 1.40 -5.95
C LEU A 32 10.49 0.89 -5.75
N GLU A 33 11.49 1.77 -5.68
CA GLU A 33 12.89 1.42 -5.39
C GLU A 33 13.04 0.81 -4.00
N ARG A 34 12.31 1.33 -3.00
CA ARG A 34 12.29 0.75 -1.65
C ARG A 34 11.62 -0.61 -1.59
N ILE A 35 10.54 -0.81 -2.35
CA ILE A 35 9.89 -2.12 -2.47
C ILE A 35 10.89 -3.13 -3.07
N ASP A 36 11.56 -2.77 -4.16
CA ASP A 36 12.58 -3.61 -4.79
C ASP A 36 13.72 -3.98 -3.82
N ALA A 37 14.19 -3.01 -3.03
CA ALA A 37 15.30 -3.20 -2.10
C ALA A 37 14.96 -4.01 -0.82
N HIS A 38 13.69 -4.06 -0.41
CA HIS A 38 13.33 -4.55 0.93
C HIS A 38 12.22 -5.61 0.96
N ASP A 39 11.34 -5.64 -0.04
CA ASP A 39 10.12 -6.45 0.04
C ASP A 39 10.37 -7.94 -0.16
N GLU A 40 11.47 -8.36 -0.79
CA GLU A 40 11.86 -9.78 -0.84
C GLU A 40 11.95 -10.38 0.57
N ARG A 41 12.47 -9.59 1.53
CA ARG A 41 12.57 -10.00 2.93
C ARG A 41 11.28 -9.72 3.72
N LEU A 42 10.65 -8.58 3.47
CA LEU A 42 9.50 -8.14 4.26
C LEU A 42 8.19 -8.80 3.85
N ASN A 43 8.08 -9.23 2.59
CA ASN A 43 6.93 -9.91 2.01
C ASN A 43 5.61 -9.15 2.27
N ALA A 44 5.61 -7.83 2.10
CA ALA A 44 4.47 -6.97 2.36
C ALA A 44 3.50 -6.92 1.16
N TYR A 45 3.98 -7.16 -0.06
CA TYR A 45 3.16 -7.17 -1.27
C TYR A 45 2.94 -8.59 -1.80
N ILE A 46 1.74 -8.85 -2.33
CA ILE A 46 1.45 -10.05 -3.14
C ILE A 46 1.56 -9.75 -4.64
N ALA A 47 1.34 -8.49 -5.02
CA ALA A 47 1.53 -8.00 -6.37
C ALA A 47 1.94 -6.53 -6.33
N ILE A 48 2.91 -6.16 -7.17
CA ILE A 48 3.35 -4.78 -7.38
C ILE A 48 2.91 -4.30 -8.76
N THR A 49 2.68 -3.00 -8.94
CA THR A 49 2.21 -2.44 -10.21
C THR A 49 3.02 -1.21 -10.65
N PRO A 50 4.31 -1.36 -10.96
CA PRO A 50 5.19 -0.23 -11.26
C PRO A 50 4.69 0.64 -12.42
N GLU A 51 4.28 0.02 -13.53
CA GLU A 51 3.84 0.74 -14.73
C GLU A 51 2.57 1.54 -14.46
N ARG A 52 1.61 0.93 -13.74
CA ARG A 52 0.36 1.58 -13.32
C ARG A 52 0.63 2.74 -12.36
N ALA A 53 1.49 2.53 -11.37
CA ALA A 53 1.85 3.54 -10.38
C ALA A 53 2.48 4.76 -11.07
N ILE A 54 3.47 4.54 -11.94
CA ILE A 54 4.17 5.59 -12.68
C ILE A 54 3.24 6.30 -13.66
N ALA A 55 2.34 5.59 -14.35
CA ALA A 55 1.36 6.22 -15.24
C ALA A 55 0.42 7.16 -14.47
N ALA A 56 -0.09 6.73 -13.31
CA ALA A 56 -0.91 7.58 -12.44
C ALA A 56 -0.13 8.78 -11.91
N ALA A 57 1.13 8.58 -11.51
CA ALA A 57 2.00 9.64 -11.03
C ALA A 57 2.29 10.70 -12.11
N ARG A 58 2.55 10.30 -13.35
CA ARG A 58 2.74 11.22 -14.50
C ARG A 58 1.48 12.03 -14.80
N ALA A 59 0.31 11.39 -14.72
CA ALA A 59 -0.97 12.08 -14.88
C ALA A 59 -1.17 13.13 -13.78
N ALA A 60 -0.87 12.78 -12.53
CA ALA A 60 -0.92 13.71 -11.41
C ALA A 60 0.08 14.87 -11.57
N GLU A 61 1.33 14.59 -11.95
CA GLU A 61 2.35 15.61 -12.21
C GLU A 61 1.90 16.61 -13.28
N THR A 62 1.36 16.11 -14.40
CA THR A 62 0.83 16.95 -15.49
C THR A 62 -0.31 17.84 -15.00
N ALA A 63 -1.25 17.27 -14.25
CA ALA A 63 -2.39 18.02 -13.71
C ALA A 63 -1.94 19.08 -12.70
N ILE A 64 -0.99 18.74 -11.81
CA ILE A 64 -0.41 19.67 -10.84
C ILE A 64 0.34 20.81 -11.53
N ALA A 65 1.13 20.51 -12.57
CA ALA A 65 1.82 21.53 -13.37
C ALA A 65 0.83 22.50 -14.04
N GLY A 66 -0.35 22.02 -14.42
CA GLY A 66 -1.44 22.82 -14.96
C GLY A 66 -2.37 23.47 -13.92
N ASP A 67 -1.99 23.56 -12.65
CA ASP A 67 -2.79 24.12 -11.54
C ASP A 67 -4.10 23.37 -11.21
N HIS A 68 -4.24 22.11 -11.63
CA HIS A 68 -5.39 21.25 -11.34
C HIS A 68 -5.11 20.29 -10.17
N TYR A 69 -4.94 20.82 -8.96
CA TYR A 69 -4.69 20.01 -7.77
C TYR A 69 -6.01 19.48 -7.15
N LEU A 70 -6.20 18.16 -7.15
CA LEU A 70 -7.44 17.50 -6.69
C LEU A 70 -7.59 17.42 -5.16
N GLY A 71 -6.48 17.53 -4.41
CA GLY A 71 -6.50 17.46 -2.95
C GLY A 71 -5.36 16.61 -2.37
N PRO A 72 -5.38 16.32 -1.06
CA PRO A 72 -4.24 15.75 -0.34
C PRO A 72 -3.75 14.37 -0.78
N LEU A 73 -4.51 13.64 -1.60
CA LEU A 73 -4.10 12.33 -2.13
C LEU A 73 -3.60 12.42 -3.58
N HIS A 74 -3.65 13.60 -4.21
CA HIS A 74 -3.29 13.76 -5.60
C HIS A 74 -1.77 13.57 -5.79
N GLY A 75 -1.40 12.51 -6.51
CA GLY A 75 -0.01 12.10 -6.71
C GLY A 75 0.60 11.30 -5.56
N ILE A 76 -0.16 10.97 -4.52
CA ILE A 76 0.34 10.19 -3.38
C ILE A 76 0.33 8.70 -3.72
N PRO A 77 1.46 7.98 -3.55
CA PRO A 77 1.49 6.52 -3.67
C PRO A 77 0.69 5.85 -2.55
N ILE A 78 -0.06 4.81 -2.87
CA ILE A 78 -0.87 4.05 -1.91
C ILE A 78 -0.75 2.55 -2.15
N ALA A 79 -1.03 1.76 -1.12
CA ALA A 79 -1.14 0.31 -1.24
C ALA A 79 -2.55 -0.17 -0.82
N LEU A 80 -3.07 -1.19 -1.49
CA LEU A 80 -4.41 -1.73 -1.20
C LEU A 80 -4.31 -3.19 -0.80
N LYS A 81 -4.97 -3.60 0.28
CA LYS A 81 -5.08 -5.01 0.66
C LYS A 81 -5.64 -5.86 -0.47
N ASP A 82 -5.12 -7.08 -0.62
CA ASP A 82 -5.40 -7.91 -1.78
C ASP A 82 -6.88 -8.25 -1.99
N LEU A 83 -7.71 -8.26 -0.94
CA LEU A 83 -9.17 -8.45 -1.06
C LEU A 83 -9.93 -7.24 -1.64
N ILE A 84 -9.27 -6.12 -1.90
CA ILE A 84 -9.87 -4.94 -2.52
C ILE A 84 -9.75 -5.08 -4.03
N ASP A 85 -10.89 -5.21 -4.71
CA ASP A 85 -10.92 -5.30 -6.17
C ASP A 85 -10.34 -4.05 -6.84
N VAL A 86 -9.46 -4.29 -7.80
CA VAL A 86 -8.96 -3.28 -8.72
C VAL A 86 -9.00 -3.87 -10.12
N ALA A 87 -9.67 -3.19 -11.05
CA ALA A 87 -9.92 -3.70 -12.39
C ALA A 87 -8.60 -4.13 -13.07
N GLY A 88 -8.61 -5.31 -13.66
CA GLY A 88 -7.44 -5.87 -14.37
C GLY A 88 -6.26 -6.30 -13.49
N LEU A 89 -6.39 -6.33 -12.15
CA LEU A 89 -5.43 -6.97 -11.26
C LEU A 89 -6.06 -8.15 -10.53
N PRO A 90 -5.32 -9.26 -10.33
CA PRO A 90 -5.78 -10.34 -9.48
C PRO A 90 -6.20 -9.84 -8.09
N THR A 91 -7.31 -10.39 -7.59
CA THR A 91 -7.78 -10.23 -6.22
C THR A 91 -7.91 -11.62 -5.64
N THR A 92 -6.85 -12.08 -4.98
CA THR A 92 -6.71 -13.48 -4.56
C THR A 92 -7.26 -13.73 -3.16
N GLY A 93 -7.49 -12.68 -2.38
CA GLY A 93 -7.85 -12.79 -0.97
C GLY A 93 -6.76 -13.48 -0.15
N GLY A 94 -5.50 -13.43 -0.60
CA GLY A 94 -4.40 -14.20 -0.02
C GLY A 94 -4.55 -15.71 -0.20
N SER A 95 -5.36 -16.19 -1.14
CA SER A 95 -5.57 -17.62 -1.41
C SER A 95 -5.09 -17.99 -2.82
N THR A 96 -4.55 -19.19 -2.96
CA THR A 96 -4.28 -19.76 -4.28
C THR A 96 -5.55 -20.11 -5.05
N LEU A 97 -6.69 -20.24 -4.36
CA LEU A 97 -7.99 -20.57 -4.98
C LEU A 97 -8.47 -19.47 -5.93
N LEU A 98 -8.11 -18.22 -5.66
CA LEU A 98 -8.54 -17.04 -6.43
C LEU A 98 -7.37 -16.38 -7.19
N SER A 99 -6.29 -17.11 -7.49
CA SER A 99 -5.13 -16.56 -8.22
C SER A 99 -5.53 -15.93 -9.56
N ASP A 100 -6.55 -16.48 -10.21
CA ASP A 100 -7.04 -16.06 -11.52
C ASP A 100 -8.31 -15.20 -11.44
N ASN A 101 -8.71 -14.77 -10.23
CA ASN A 101 -9.85 -13.88 -10.04
C ASN A 101 -9.46 -12.45 -10.39
N ILE A 102 -9.74 -12.05 -11.63
CA ILE A 102 -9.48 -10.71 -12.15
C ILE A 102 -10.83 -9.97 -12.30
N PRO A 103 -11.13 -8.98 -11.44
CA PRO A 103 -12.37 -8.24 -11.54
C PRO A 103 -12.36 -7.27 -12.73
N ASP A 104 -13.54 -7.09 -13.35
CA ASP A 104 -13.75 -6.13 -14.44
C ASP A 104 -13.91 -4.68 -13.96
N THR A 105 -14.20 -4.49 -12.67
CA THR A 105 -14.49 -3.17 -12.10
C THR A 105 -13.77 -2.97 -10.77
N ASP A 106 -13.34 -1.73 -10.51
CA ASP A 106 -12.80 -1.35 -9.21
C ASP A 106 -13.84 -1.44 -8.10
N ALA A 107 -13.42 -1.88 -6.91
CA ALA A 107 -14.18 -1.66 -5.69
C ALA A 107 -14.38 -0.15 -5.47
N THR A 108 -15.47 0.22 -4.78
CA THR A 108 -15.81 1.64 -4.54
C THR A 108 -14.66 2.43 -3.92
N VAL A 109 -13.89 1.82 -3.01
CA VAL A 109 -12.77 2.50 -2.36
C VAL A 109 -11.57 2.69 -3.31
N ALA A 110 -11.24 1.68 -4.12
CA ALA A 110 -10.19 1.78 -5.13
C ALA A 110 -10.51 2.86 -6.16
N ARG A 111 -11.76 2.88 -6.67
CA ARG A 111 -12.25 3.92 -7.57
C ARG A 111 -12.15 5.32 -6.97
N ARG A 112 -12.50 5.49 -5.69
CA ARG A 112 -12.41 6.80 -5.00
C ARG A 112 -10.97 7.25 -4.81
N MET A 113 -10.05 6.34 -4.51
CA MET A 113 -8.63 6.65 -4.41
C MET A 113 -8.05 7.07 -5.76
N ALA A 114 -8.37 6.34 -6.83
CA ALA A 114 -7.97 6.71 -8.19
C ALA A 114 -8.55 8.06 -8.61
N ALA A 115 -9.83 8.33 -8.30
CA ALA A 115 -10.46 9.62 -8.58
C ALA A 115 -9.86 10.79 -7.77
N ALA A 116 -9.27 10.51 -6.61
CA ALA A 116 -8.50 11.50 -5.85
C ALA A 116 -7.07 11.70 -6.41
N GLY A 117 -6.69 10.94 -7.44
CA GLY A 117 -5.40 11.03 -8.11
C GLY A 117 -4.27 10.27 -7.41
N ALA A 118 -4.58 9.30 -6.54
CA ALA A 118 -3.58 8.47 -5.88
C ALA A 118 -2.93 7.47 -6.87
N ALA A 119 -1.66 7.15 -6.65
CA ALA A 119 -0.91 6.18 -7.45
C ALA A 119 -0.86 4.82 -6.74
N LEU A 120 -1.48 3.79 -7.32
CA LEU A 120 -1.48 2.45 -6.72
C LEU A 120 -0.12 1.76 -6.90
N LEU A 121 0.59 1.52 -5.81
CA LEU A 121 1.86 0.78 -5.79
C LEU A 121 1.65 -0.73 -5.99
N GLY A 122 0.58 -1.28 -5.44
CA GLY A 122 0.29 -2.71 -5.55
C GLY A 122 -0.76 -3.21 -4.58
N LYS A 123 -0.91 -4.54 -4.56
CA LYS A 123 -1.78 -5.30 -3.66
C LYS A 123 -0.96 -5.81 -2.48
N THR A 124 -1.32 -5.47 -1.25
CA THR A 124 -0.60 -5.91 -0.06
C THR A 124 -1.03 -7.29 0.38
N HIS A 125 -0.07 -8.06 0.87
CA HIS A 125 -0.24 -9.38 1.48
C HIS A 125 -1.30 -9.37 2.60
N MET A 126 -1.94 -10.52 2.81
CA MET A 126 -2.92 -10.72 3.86
C MET A 126 -2.98 -12.17 4.34
N VAL A 127 -3.63 -12.39 5.49
CA VAL A 127 -4.09 -13.74 5.88
C VAL A 127 -5.16 -14.19 4.90
N GLU A 128 -5.11 -15.45 4.48
CA GLU A 128 -6.07 -16.06 3.56
C GLU A 128 -7.52 -15.77 4.00
N PHE A 129 -8.32 -15.26 3.07
CA PHE A 129 -9.72 -14.84 3.25
C PHE A 129 -9.97 -13.93 4.46
N ALA A 130 -8.95 -13.18 4.87
CA ALA A 130 -8.95 -12.32 6.03
C ALA A 130 -9.21 -13.05 7.37
N PHE A 131 -9.05 -14.38 7.42
CA PHE A 131 -9.46 -15.20 8.55
C PHE A 131 -8.30 -15.54 9.50
N GLY A 132 -7.75 -14.52 10.15
CA GLY A 132 -6.74 -14.70 11.20
C GLY A 132 -6.11 -13.39 11.66
N GLY A 133 -5.71 -13.35 12.94
CA GLY A 133 -5.23 -12.14 13.62
C GLY A 133 -3.71 -11.99 13.70
N VAL A 134 -2.94 -13.02 13.33
CA VAL A 134 -1.48 -13.03 13.53
C VAL A 134 -0.66 -12.87 12.25
N GLY A 135 -1.31 -12.82 11.08
CA GLY A 135 -0.63 -12.54 9.81
C GLY A 135 -0.15 -13.76 9.02
N ILE A 136 -0.36 -14.98 9.54
CA ILE A 136 0.04 -16.23 8.88
C ILE A 136 -0.75 -16.46 7.60
N ASN A 137 -0.04 -16.76 6.51
CA ASN A 137 -0.61 -17.29 5.29
C ASN A 137 0.16 -18.56 4.89
N HIS A 138 -0.54 -19.69 4.74
CA HIS A 138 0.09 -20.97 4.45
C HIS A 138 0.54 -21.13 2.99
N HIS A 139 0.05 -20.26 2.09
CA HIS A 139 0.41 -20.29 0.67
C HIS A 139 1.59 -19.37 0.35
N TYR A 140 1.58 -18.17 0.91
CA TYR A 140 2.50 -17.08 0.54
C TYR A 140 3.48 -16.71 1.67
N GLY A 141 3.42 -17.40 2.81
CA GLY A 141 4.25 -17.11 3.97
C GLY A 141 3.68 -16.01 4.87
N THR A 142 4.46 -15.57 5.85
CA THR A 142 4.03 -14.51 6.78
C THR A 142 4.89 -13.28 6.54
N PRO A 143 4.30 -12.08 6.35
CA PRO A 143 5.10 -10.86 6.24
C PRO A 143 5.98 -10.65 7.47
N TRP A 144 7.15 -10.07 7.29
CA TRP A 144 8.09 -9.82 8.37
C TRP A 144 7.79 -8.50 9.06
N ASN A 145 7.63 -8.50 10.39
CA ASN A 145 7.43 -7.27 11.14
C ASN A 145 8.74 -6.46 11.17
N PRO A 146 8.78 -5.23 10.60
CA PRO A 146 10.02 -4.50 10.35
C PRO A 146 10.73 -4.00 11.62
N TRP A 147 10.13 -4.13 12.81
CA TRP A 147 10.72 -3.69 14.08
C TRP A 147 11.81 -4.61 14.63
N ASP A 148 11.91 -5.85 14.14
CA ASP A 148 12.93 -6.82 14.57
C ASP A 148 13.64 -7.36 13.31
N PRO A 149 14.80 -6.80 12.93
CA PRO A 149 15.51 -7.20 11.71
C PRO A 149 16.29 -8.51 11.88
N ASP A 150 16.25 -9.17 13.04
CA ASP A 150 17.06 -10.36 13.33
C ASP A 150 16.19 -11.59 13.58
N ASP A 151 15.07 -11.43 14.30
CA ASP A 151 14.13 -12.51 14.62
C ASP A 151 12.74 -12.24 14.02
N HIS A 152 12.18 -13.21 13.30
CA HIS A 152 10.92 -13.01 12.58
C HIS A 152 9.75 -12.87 13.57
N ARG A 153 9.34 -11.63 13.81
CA ARG A 153 8.12 -11.33 14.56
C ARG A 153 6.91 -11.30 13.63
N ILE A 154 5.79 -11.77 14.15
CA ILE A 154 4.51 -11.65 13.45
C ILE A 154 4.09 -10.19 13.31
N PRO A 155 3.52 -9.79 12.16
CA PRO A 155 3.10 -8.42 11.90
C PRO A 155 1.65 -8.17 12.36
N GLY A 156 0.96 -9.19 12.86
CA GLY A 156 -0.49 -9.13 13.07
C GLY A 156 -1.28 -9.31 11.78
N GLY A 157 -2.61 -9.41 11.88
CA GLY A 157 -3.45 -9.73 10.74
C GLY A 157 -4.92 -9.36 10.93
N SER A 158 -5.73 -9.45 9.88
CA SER A 158 -5.38 -10.04 8.58
C SER A 158 -4.78 -9.07 7.56
N SER A 159 -4.75 -7.77 7.82
CA SER A 159 -4.10 -6.78 6.93
C SER A 159 -2.57 -6.72 7.18
N SER A 160 -1.92 -7.89 7.18
CA SER A 160 -0.52 -8.05 7.55
C SER A 160 0.41 -7.25 6.65
N GLY A 161 0.29 -7.42 5.34
CA GLY A 161 1.10 -6.67 4.38
C GLY A 161 0.85 -5.17 4.42
N SER A 162 -0.39 -4.74 4.66
CA SER A 162 -0.71 -3.30 4.80
C SER A 162 0.01 -2.67 5.99
N GLY A 163 0.10 -3.38 7.12
CA GLY A 163 0.84 -2.93 8.29
C GLY A 163 2.34 -2.87 8.03
N VAL A 164 2.92 -3.92 7.45
CA VAL A 164 4.35 -3.98 7.12
C VAL A 164 4.74 -2.92 6.09
N ALA A 165 3.96 -2.76 5.01
CA ALA A 165 4.26 -1.81 3.95
C ALA A 165 4.39 -0.37 4.47
N VAL A 166 3.50 0.05 5.38
CA VAL A 166 3.58 1.40 5.97
C VAL A 166 4.70 1.50 6.99
N ALA A 167 4.86 0.51 7.87
CA ALA A 167 5.87 0.55 8.94
C ALA A 167 7.31 0.49 8.42
N ALA A 168 7.54 -0.12 7.25
CA ALA A 168 8.85 -0.19 6.60
C ALA A 168 9.11 0.98 5.63
N GLY A 169 8.16 1.92 5.48
CA GLY A 169 8.27 3.01 4.51
C GLY A 169 8.24 2.52 3.06
N LEU A 170 7.46 1.47 2.77
CA LEU A 170 7.20 0.96 1.42
C LEU A 170 5.91 1.54 0.82
N ALA A 171 5.10 2.21 1.63
CA ALA A 171 4.01 3.08 1.23
C ALA A 171 3.74 4.10 2.34
N PRO A 172 3.31 5.33 2.04
CA PRO A 172 2.97 6.32 3.06
C PRO A 172 1.60 6.03 3.71
N ILE A 173 0.73 5.30 3.00
CA ILE A 173 -0.58 4.87 3.49
C ILE A 173 -0.99 3.58 2.78
N ALA A 174 -1.67 2.70 3.52
CA ALA A 174 -2.26 1.50 2.98
C ALA A 174 -3.70 1.31 3.48
N LEU A 175 -4.54 0.67 2.67
CA LEU A 175 -5.90 0.31 3.05
C LEU A 175 -5.99 -1.16 3.41
N GLY A 176 -6.65 -1.46 4.53
CA GLY A 176 -6.95 -2.80 4.99
C GLY A 176 -8.45 -3.06 5.14
N SER A 177 -8.79 -4.20 5.73
CA SER A 177 -10.14 -4.52 6.20
C SER A 177 -10.09 -4.92 7.68
N ASP A 178 -11.14 -4.63 8.43
CA ASP A 178 -11.22 -4.90 9.87
C ASP A 178 -12.58 -5.52 10.22
N THR A 179 -12.61 -6.86 10.29
CA THR A 179 -13.79 -7.61 10.73
C THR A 179 -13.77 -7.83 12.24
N GLY A 180 -12.60 -8.20 12.79
CA GLY A 180 -12.41 -8.50 14.21
C GLY A 180 -11.15 -7.85 14.81
N GLY A 181 -10.64 -6.78 14.20
CA GLY A 181 -9.36 -6.16 14.54
C GLY A 181 -8.37 -6.13 13.38
N SER A 182 -8.77 -6.54 12.18
CA SER A 182 -7.81 -6.80 11.10
C SER A 182 -7.10 -5.58 10.49
N VAL A 183 -7.47 -4.35 10.88
CA VAL A 183 -6.64 -3.14 10.68
C VAL A 183 -5.93 -2.80 11.99
N ARG A 184 -6.66 -2.77 13.11
CA ARG A 184 -6.11 -2.34 14.41
C ARG A 184 -4.97 -3.21 14.93
N ILE A 185 -5.07 -4.53 14.80
CA ILE A 185 -4.07 -5.51 15.24
C ILE A 185 -2.74 -5.30 14.52
N PRO A 186 -2.66 -5.36 13.17
CA PRO A 186 -1.40 -5.11 12.48
C PRO A 186 -0.88 -3.69 12.70
N SER A 187 -1.75 -2.69 12.85
CA SER A 187 -1.28 -1.35 13.25
C SER A 187 -0.63 -1.34 14.63
N SER A 188 -1.22 -2.02 15.63
CA SER A 188 -0.61 -2.14 16.96
C SER A 188 0.73 -2.90 16.93
N PHE A 189 0.82 -3.97 16.14
CA PHE A 189 2.02 -4.82 16.08
C PHE A 189 3.15 -4.17 15.29
N CYS A 190 2.81 -3.36 14.28
CA CYS A 190 3.78 -2.64 13.46
C CYS A 190 3.98 -1.18 13.88
N GLY A 191 3.48 -0.75 15.06
CA GLY A 191 3.76 0.59 15.60
C GLY A 191 3.12 1.75 14.82
N LEU A 192 1.93 1.54 14.25
CA LEU A 192 1.23 2.48 13.38
C LEU A 192 -0.11 2.94 13.95
N VAL A 193 -0.66 4.00 13.34
CA VAL A 193 -2.06 4.38 13.49
C VAL A 193 -2.92 3.55 12.53
N GLY A 194 -3.97 2.90 13.05
CA GLY A 194 -4.96 2.15 12.27
C GLY A 194 -6.38 2.54 12.65
N LEU A 195 -7.17 2.99 11.67
CA LEU A 195 -8.56 3.40 11.89
C LEU A 195 -9.53 2.35 11.34
N LYS A 196 -10.37 1.80 12.22
CA LYS A 196 -11.63 1.18 11.81
C LYS A 196 -12.74 2.23 11.99
N PRO A 197 -13.31 2.78 10.90
CA PRO A 197 -14.38 3.77 11.00
C PRO A 197 -15.66 3.20 11.61
#